data_AF-A0A8X6G2Z6-F1
#
_entry.id   AF-A0A8X6G2Z6-F1
#
_cell.length_a   1.000
_cell.length_b   1.000
_cell.length_c   1.000
_cell.angle_alpha   90.00
_cell.angle_beta   90.00
_cell.angle_gamma   90.00
#
_symmetry.space_group_name_H-M   'P 1'
#
loop_
_entity.id
_entity.type
_entity.pdbx_description
1 polymer ?
#
loop_
_entity_poly.entity_id
_entity_poly.type
_entity_poly.pdbx_seq_one_letter_code
_entity_poly.pdbx_strand_id
1 'polypeptide(L)'
;MRGYAKQWKPFVSNWVHEIQDLTNPQNWRFVKGEQNPADIDSRGCSAEELMKNSRFWHEPHWLTLSEENWPKNERLSQETTNEERRVKYIYQSIIRVNSRMKNQSWISMTSAPYQRYFELRHGFEDLLTT
;
A
#
# COMPACT_ATOMS: atom_id res chain seq x y z
N MET A 1 9.08 0.73 6.32
CA MET A 1 9.27 1.86 5.37
C MET A 1 10.21 2.97 5.88
N ARG A 2 11.26 2.64 6.66
CA ARG A 2 12.33 3.60 6.99
C ARG A 2 13.49 3.58 5.98
N GLY A 3 13.36 2.81 4.90
CA GLY A 3 14.37 2.69 3.85
C GLY A 3 14.33 3.85 2.86
N TYR A 4 15.38 3.97 2.05
CA TYR A 4 15.53 5.03 1.06
C TYR A 4 14.48 4.92 -0.06
N ALA A 5 13.70 5.99 -0.29
CA ALA A 5 12.68 6.06 -1.34
C ALA A 5 13.20 5.65 -2.73
N LYS A 6 14.48 5.92 -3.04
CA LYS A 6 15.14 5.61 -4.33
C LYS A 6 15.21 4.11 -4.66
N GLN A 7 14.98 3.22 -3.70
CA GLN A 7 15.01 1.77 -3.92
C GLN A 7 13.71 1.23 -4.54
N TRP A 8 12.67 2.05 -4.62
CA TRP A 8 11.35 1.67 -5.10
C TRP A 8 11.09 2.12 -6.54
N LYS A 9 10.11 1.49 -7.21
CA LYS A 9 9.62 1.94 -8.53
C LYS A 9 9.10 3.39 -8.43
N PRO A 10 9.13 4.18 -9.51
CA PRO A 10 8.85 5.63 -9.46
C PRO A 10 7.59 6.02 -8.68
N PHE A 11 6.45 5.33 -8.91
CA PHE A 11 5.20 5.60 -8.18
C PHE A 11 5.34 5.42 -6.67
N VAL A 12 5.90 4.29 -6.22
CA VAL A 12 6.10 3.99 -4.79
C VAL A 12 7.19 4.89 -4.21
N SER A 13 8.21 5.24 -5.01
CA SER A 13 9.27 6.16 -4.60
C SER A 13 8.73 7.55 -4.27
N ASN A 14 7.92 8.12 -5.16
CA ASN A 14 7.31 9.43 -4.96
C ASN A 14 6.41 9.44 -3.72
N TRP A 15 5.62 8.38 -3.52
CA TRP A 15 4.74 8.27 -2.37
C TRP A 15 5.51 8.12 -1.05
N VAL A 16 6.55 7.29 -1.02
CA VAL A 16 7.43 7.15 0.15
C VAL A 16 8.11 8.48 0.46
N HIS A 17 8.53 9.23 -0.56
CA HIS A 17 9.14 10.56 -0.38
C HIS A 17 8.16 11.54 0.26
N GLU A 18 6.96 11.67 -0.31
CA GLU A 18 5.91 12.56 0.19
C GLU A 18 5.55 12.27 1.66
N ILE A 19 5.39 11.00 2.03
CA ILE A 19 5.09 10.62 3.42
C ILE A 19 6.27 10.93 4.35
N GLN A 20 7.51 10.72 3.90
CA GLN A 20 8.72 11.02 4.68
C GLN A 20 8.96 12.54 4.82
N ASP A 21 8.49 13.35 3.86
CA ASP A 21 8.55 14.81 3.93
C ASP A 21 7.48 15.35 4.89
N LEU A 22 6.29 14.75 4.90
CA LEU A 22 5.16 15.17 5.74
C LEU A 22 5.27 14.68 7.19
N THR A 23 6.00 13.60 7.46
CA THR A 23 6.05 12.97 8.79
C THR A 23 7.46 12.52 9.14
N ASN A 24 7.82 12.58 10.43
CA ASN A 24 9.14 12.10 10.88
C ASN A 24 9.17 10.56 10.94
N PRO A 25 9.99 9.87 10.13
CA PRO A 25 10.05 8.41 10.11
C PRO A 25 10.53 7.78 11.43
N GLN A 26 11.17 8.55 12.31
CA GLN A 26 11.57 8.09 13.65
C GLN A 26 10.38 7.88 14.59
N ASN A 27 9.27 8.56 14.31
CA ASN A 27 8.04 8.42 15.07
C ASN A 27 7.24 7.19 14.63
N TRP A 28 7.58 6.59 13.49
CA TRP A 28 6.86 5.41 13.00
C TRP A 28 7.23 4.18 13.85
N ARG A 29 6.18 3.48 14.31
CA ARG A 29 6.27 2.26 15.11
C ARG A 29 5.59 1.12 14.36
N PHE A 30 6.14 -0.08 14.47
CA PHE A 30 5.46 -1.27 13.98
C PHE A 30 4.34 -1.64 14.95
N VAL A 31 3.14 -1.86 14.42
CA VAL A 31 2.00 -2.40 15.16
C VAL A 31 1.73 -3.78 14.59
N LYS A 32 1.66 -4.80 15.45
CA LYS A 32 1.32 -6.17 15.03
C LYS A 32 -0.04 -6.16 14.32
N GLY A 33 -0.23 -6.98 13.29
CA GLY A 33 -1.48 -7.00 12.51
C GLY A 33 -2.73 -7.16 13.37
N GLU A 34 -2.66 -8.00 14.40
CA GLU A 34 -3.73 -8.17 15.39
C GLU A 34 -4.04 -6.86 16.15
N GLN A 35 -3.07 -6.00 16.39
CA GLN A 35 -3.30 -4.73 17.09
C GLN A 35 -3.61 -3.57 16.13
N ASN A 36 -3.60 -3.80 14.80
CA ASN A 36 -3.89 -2.79 13.80
C ASN A 36 -5.38 -2.80 13.41
N PRO A 37 -6.18 -1.79 13.79
CA PRO A 37 -7.58 -1.68 13.40
C PRO A 37 -7.81 -1.77 11.88
N ALA A 38 -6.90 -1.19 11.08
CA ALA A 38 -6.98 -1.19 9.61
C ALA A 38 -6.66 -2.56 8.96
N ASP A 39 -6.30 -3.58 9.74
CA ASP A 39 -6.23 -4.97 9.23
C ASP A 39 -7.62 -5.61 9.15
N ILE A 40 -8.60 -5.08 9.89
CA ILE A 40 -9.96 -5.64 9.96
C ILE A 40 -10.72 -5.35 8.67
N ASP A 41 -10.69 -4.10 8.19
CA ASP A 41 -11.37 -3.70 6.96
C ASP A 41 -10.63 -4.21 5.70
N SER A 42 -9.31 -4.13 5.68
CA SER A 42 -8.50 -4.54 4.52
C SER A 42 -8.50 -6.04 4.23
N ARG A 43 -8.87 -6.89 5.21
CA ARG A 43 -9.06 -8.34 5.00
C ARG A 43 -10.44 -8.73 4.45
N GLY A 44 -11.35 -7.78 4.28
CA GLY A 44 -12.68 -8.02 3.72
C GLY A 44 -13.72 -8.39 4.78
N CYS A 45 -13.84 -7.55 5.79
CA CYS A 45 -14.92 -7.62 6.79
C CYS A 45 -16.21 -7.01 6.23
N SER A 46 -17.37 -7.58 6.57
CA SER A 46 -18.67 -6.99 6.20
C SER A 46 -18.96 -5.70 6.99
N ALA A 47 -19.82 -4.83 6.46
CA ALA A 47 -20.19 -3.60 7.14
C ALA A 47 -20.82 -3.84 8.53
N GLU A 48 -21.63 -4.89 8.66
CA GLU A 48 -22.26 -5.25 9.94
C GLU A 48 -21.23 -5.73 10.98
N GLU A 49 -20.28 -6.57 10.56
CA GLU A 49 -19.19 -7.02 11.42
C GLU A 49 -18.29 -5.85 11.84
N LEU A 50 -17.99 -4.93 10.91
CA LEU A 50 -17.19 -3.74 11.19
C LEU A 50 -17.89 -2.82 12.20
N MET A 51 -19.19 -2.60 12.06
CA MET A 51 -19.98 -1.82 13.03
C MET A 51 -19.96 -2.43 14.44
N LYS A 52 -19.96 -3.76 14.55
CA LYS A 52 -19.89 -4.46 15.83
C LYS A 52 -18.47 -4.61 16.36
N ASN A 53 -17.45 -4.26 15.57
CA ASN A 53 -16.06 -4.46 15.94
C ASN A 53 -15.52 -3.30 16.77
N SER A 54 -15.61 -3.44 18.09
CA SER A 54 -15.05 -2.49 19.05
C SER A 54 -13.58 -2.14 18.76
N ARG A 55 -12.75 -3.09 18.33
CA ARG A 55 -11.32 -2.82 18.05
C ARG A 55 -11.10 -1.91 16.84
N PHE A 56 -12.06 -1.80 15.93
CA PHE A 56 -11.98 -0.85 14.82
C PHE A 56 -12.27 0.58 15.27
N TRP A 57 -13.26 0.75 16.13
CA TRP A 57 -13.75 2.06 16.57
C TRP A 57 -13.03 2.63 17.79
N HIS A 58 -12.29 1.80 18.52
CA HIS A 58 -11.53 2.21 19.70
C HIS A 58 -10.04 2.14 19.44
N GLU A 59 -9.33 3.11 19.99
CA GLU A 59 -7.88 3.12 19.99
C GLU A 59 -7.31 1.93 20.79
N PRO A 60 -6.19 1.34 20.32
CA PRO A 60 -5.47 0.36 21.12
C PRO A 60 -5.11 0.92 22.50
N HIS A 61 -5.32 0.14 23.55
CA HIS A 61 -5.11 0.58 24.94
C HIS A 61 -3.72 1.18 25.20
N TRP A 62 -2.69 0.68 24.52
CA TRP A 62 -1.33 1.20 24.70
C TRP A 62 -1.14 2.63 24.19
N LEU A 63 -1.98 3.15 23.28
CA LEU A 63 -1.91 4.57 22.88
C LEU A 63 -2.32 5.52 24.01
N THR A 64 -3.15 5.07 24.94
CA THR A 64 -3.59 5.91 26.07
C THR A 64 -2.58 5.92 27.22
N LEU A 65 -1.59 5.02 27.15
CA LEU A 65 -0.49 4.95 28.10
C LEU A 65 0.66 5.87 27.66
N SER A 66 1.57 6.13 28.60
CA SER A 66 2.79 6.87 28.31
C SER A 66 3.67 6.14 27.27
N GLU A 67 4.48 6.88 26.51
CA GLU A 67 5.28 6.33 25.40
C GLU A 67 6.22 5.19 25.82
N GLU A 68 6.62 5.13 27.10
CA GLU A 68 7.44 4.04 27.65
C GLU A 68 6.73 2.67 27.59
N ASN A 69 5.40 2.68 27.57
CA ASN A 69 4.54 1.49 27.49
C ASN A 69 4.14 1.13 26.06
N TRP A 70 4.52 1.95 25.07
CA TRP A 70 4.19 1.67 23.67
C TRP A 70 4.98 0.45 23.16
N PRO A 71 4.48 -0.22 22.10
CA PRO A 71 5.21 -1.30 21.45
C PRO A 71 6.63 -0.84 21.10
N LYS A 72 7.62 -1.58 21.59
CA LYS A 72 9.02 -1.27 21.32
C LYS A 72 9.26 -1.32 19.82
N ASN A 73 10.13 -0.43 19.37
CA ASN A 73 10.52 -0.34 17.97
C ASN A 73 11.49 -1.49 17.64
N GLU A 74 10.97 -2.72 17.63
CA GLU A 74 11.73 -3.88 17.19
C GLU A 74 12.10 -3.66 15.73
N ARG A 75 13.41 -3.65 15.45
CA ARG A 75 13.90 -3.70 14.08
C ARG A 75 13.30 -4.95 13.46
N LEU A 76 12.48 -4.77 12.43
CA LEU A 76 11.86 -5.84 11.64
C LEU A 76 12.91 -6.91 11.30
N SER A 77 12.94 -7.99 12.09
CA SER A 77 13.79 -9.15 11.84
C SER A 77 12.97 -10.16 11.05
N GLN A 78 13.42 -10.41 9.81
CA GLN A 78 12.99 -11.49 8.90
C GLN A 78 11.53 -11.57 8.42
N GLU A 79 10.52 -11.20 9.21
CA GLU A 79 9.09 -11.42 8.85
C GLU A 79 8.60 -10.51 7.73
N THR A 80 8.99 -9.24 7.72
CA THR A 80 8.66 -8.29 6.64
C THR A 80 9.21 -8.76 5.30
N THR A 81 10.40 -9.36 5.29
CA THR A 81 11.00 -9.93 4.08
C THR A 81 10.15 -11.08 3.53
N ASN A 82 9.49 -11.86 4.39
CA ASN A 82 8.63 -12.96 3.97
C ASN A 82 7.29 -12.46 3.41
N GLU A 83 6.70 -11.44 4.02
CA GLU A 83 5.47 -10.80 3.52
C GLU A 83 5.72 -10.06 2.20
N GLU A 84 6.80 -9.28 2.09
CA GLU A 84 7.23 -8.64 0.85
C GLU A 84 7.49 -9.66 -0.26
N ARG A 85 8.11 -10.80 0.07
CA ARG A 85 8.27 -11.94 -0.85
C ARG A 85 6.91 -12.48 -1.29
N ARG A 86 5.96 -12.71 -0.37
CA ARG A 86 4.61 -13.19 -0.70
C ARG A 86 3.86 -12.23 -1.62
N VAL A 87 3.87 -10.93 -1.32
CA VAL A 87 3.24 -9.89 -2.16
C VAL A 87 3.87 -9.87 -3.55
N LYS A 88 5.20 -9.97 -3.64
CA LYS A 88 5.91 -10.07 -4.92
C LYS A 88 5.51 -11.32 -5.70
N TYR A 89 5.37 -12.48 -5.04
CA TYR A 89 4.90 -13.71 -5.68
C TYR A 89 3.45 -13.62 -6.17
N ILE A 90 2.55 -13.03 -5.38
CA ILE A 90 1.14 -12.83 -5.74
C ILE A 90 1.04 -11.86 -6.93
N TYR A 91 1.75 -10.74 -6.90
CA TYR A 91 1.77 -9.81 -8.02
C TYR A 91 2.30 -10.47 -9.29
N GLN A 92 3.38 -11.27 -9.18
CA GLN A 92 3.91 -12.01 -10.32
C GLN A 92 2.94 -13.08 -10.84
N SER A 93 2.22 -13.79 -9.97
CA SER A 93 1.24 -14.80 -10.39
C SER A 93 0.06 -14.14 -11.11
N ILE A 94 -0.46 -13.02 -10.59
CA ILE A 94 -1.52 -12.23 -11.22
C ILE A 94 -1.08 -11.74 -12.61
N ILE A 95 0.13 -11.18 -12.73
CA ILE A 95 0.65 -10.73 -14.02
C ILE A 95 0.79 -11.90 -15.01
N ARG A 96 1.28 -13.07 -14.57
CA ARG A 96 1.37 -14.27 -15.42
C ARG A 96 0.00 -14.75 -15.90
N VAL A 97 -0.99 -14.81 -14.99
CA VAL A 97 -2.37 -15.20 -15.33
C VAL A 97 -2.99 -14.21 -16.30
N ASN A 98 -2.86 -12.91 -16.04
CA ASN A 98 -3.38 -11.87 -16.92
C ASN A 98 -2.70 -11.88 -18.30
N SER A 99 -1.40 -12.16 -18.35
CA SER A 99 -0.66 -12.28 -19.62
C SER A 99 -1.09 -13.51 -20.43
N ARG A 100 -1.45 -14.60 -19.74
CA ARG A 100 -2.02 -15.80 -20.35
C ARG A 100 -3.45 -15.57 -20.85
N MET A 101 -4.25 -14.78 -20.13
CA MET A 101 -5.63 -14.43 -20.49
C MET A 101 -5.72 -13.41 -21.64
N LYS A 102 -4.71 -12.57 -21.86
CA LYS A 102 -4.64 -11.67 -23.04
C LYS A 102 -4.74 -12.40 -24.39
N ASN A 103 -4.45 -13.70 -24.41
CA ASN A 103 -4.57 -14.54 -25.62
C ASN A 103 -6.00 -15.11 -25.83
N GLN A 104 -6.96 -14.80 -24.96
CA GLN A 104 -8.37 -15.14 -25.12
C GLN A 104 -9.26 -13.93 -24.79
N SER A 105 -9.37 -13.04 -25.78
CA SER A 105 -10.46 -12.11 -26.07
C SER A 105 -11.50 -11.85 -24.95
N TRP A 106 -11.22 -10.84 -24.10
CA TRP A 106 -12.23 -10.00 -23.41
C TRP A 106 -11.62 -8.77 -22.71
N ILE A 107 -10.30 -8.68 -22.59
CA ILE A 107 -9.59 -7.59 -21.88
C ILE A 107 -9.43 -6.29 -22.71
N SER A 108 -9.86 -6.27 -23.98
CA SER A 108 -9.81 -5.06 -24.82
C SER A 108 -10.74 -3.94 -24.35
N MET A 109 -11.69 -4.21 -23.45
CA MET A 109 -12.70 -3.24 -23.01
C MET A 109 -12.39 -2.55 -21.68
N THR A 110 -11.39 -3.00 -20.92
CA THR A 110 -10.99 -2.39 -19.63
C THR A 110 -9.69 -1.56 -19.72
N SER A 111 -9.00 -1.55 -20.88
CA SER A 111 -7.81 -0.72 -21.10
C SER A 111 -8.11 0.68 -21.64
N ALA A 112 -9.35 0.95 -22.07
CA ALA A 112 -9.76 2.24 -22.62
C ALA A 112 -9.49 3.46 -21.69
N PRO A 113 -9.63 3.37 -20.34
CA PRO A 113 -9.29 4.50 -19.47
C PRO A 113 -7.79 4.80 -19.43
N TYR A 114 -6.94 3.78 -19.56
CA TYR A 114 -5.48 3.94 -19.47
C TYR A 114 -4.86 4.47 -20.77
N GLN A 115 -5.42 4.13 -21.94
CA GLN A 115 -4.96 4.69 -23.22
C GLN A 115 -5.31 6.18 -23.36
N ARG A 116 -6.49 6.60 -22.89
CA ARG A 116 -6.87 8.02 -22.89
C ARG A 116 -5.99 8.88 -21.97
N TYR A 117 -5.55 8.34 -20.83
CA TYR A 117 -4.58 9.01 -19.94
C TYR A 117 -3.19 9.15 -20.58
N PHE A 118 -2.77 8.20 -21.41
CA PHE A 118 -1.47 8.23 -22.08
C PHE A 118 -1.46 9.24 -23.25
N GLU A 119 -2.56 9.30 -24.03
CA GLU A 119 -2.73 10.26 -25.13
C GLU A 119 -2.86 11.71 -24.63
N LEU A 120 -3.59 11.94 -23.54
CA LEU A 120 -3.74 13.28 -22.94
C LEU A 120 -2.42 13.83 -22.38
N ARG A 121 -1.51 12.95 -21.93
CA ARG A 121 -0.20 13.37 -21.40
C ARG A 121 0.76 13.78 -22.50
N HIS A 122 0.70 13.12 -23.66
CA HIS A 122 1.56 13.48 -24.80
C HIS A 122 1.01 14.66 -25.62
N GLY A 123 -0.32 14.87 -25.67
CA GLY A 123 -0.89 16.06 -26.31
C GLY A 123 -0.70 17.37 -25.53
N PHE A 124 -0.34 17.30 -24.24
CA PHE A 124 -0.12 18.48 -23.40
C PHE A 124 1.31 19.03 -23.46
N GLU A 125 2.30 18.20 -23.84
CA GLU A 125 3.69 18.66 -23.98
C GLU A 125 3.95 19.39 -25.31
N ASP A 126 3.10 19.16 -26.33
CA ASP A 126 3.19 19.87 -27.62
C ASP A 126 2.58 21.30 -27.59
N LEU A 127 1.82 21.66 -26.55
CA LEU A 127 1.21 23.00 -26.41
C LEU A 127 2.00 23.97 -25.51
N LEU A 128 3.13 23.54 -24.95
CA LEU A 128 3.99 24.37 -24.11
C LEU A 128 5.32 24.77 -24.79
N THR A 129 5.43 24.55 -26.11
CA THR A 129 6.64 24.89 -26.88
C THR A 129 6.35 25.72 -28.14
N THR A 130 5.38 26.64 -28.10
CA THR A 130 5.21 27.72 -29.08
C THR A 130 4.80 29.00 -28.37
#